data_AF-I1Z738-F1
#
_entry.id   AF-I1Z738-F1
#
_cell.length_a   1.000
_cell.length_b   1.000
_cell.length_c   1.000
_cell.angle_alpha   90.00
_cell.angle_beta   90.00
_cell.angle_gamma   90.00
#
_symmetry.space_group_name_H-M   'P 1'
#
loop_
_entity.id
_entity.type
_entity.pdbx_description
1 polymer ?
#
loop_
_entity_poly.entity_id
_entity_poly.type
_entity_poly.pdbx_seq_one_letter_code
_entity_poly.pdbx_strand_id
1 'polypeptide(L)'
;TINLIGELFVVMSTFSWSNITIILMGLNMVITALYSLYMLITTQRGKHTHHINNILPFFTRENALISLHMLPLLLLSLNPKIILGPLY
;
A
#
# COMPACT_ATOMS: atom_id res chain seq x y z
N THR A 1 -3.69 -1.22 -7.75
CA THR A 1 -2.24 -1.46 -7.78
C THR A 1 -1.98 -2.95 -7.70
N ILE A 2 -0.76 -3.39 -8.00
CA ILE A 2 -0.37 -4.80 -7.87
C ILE A 2 -0.59 -5.37 -6.47
N ASN A 3 -0.49 -4.56 -5.42
CA ASN A 3 -0.77 -4.97 -4.04
C ASN A 3 -2.20 -5.52 -3.90
N LEU A 4 -3.20 -4.81 -4.44
CA LEU A 4 -4.60 -5.27 -4.40
C LEU A 4 -4.80 -6.54 -5.25
N ILE A 5 -4.13 -6.63 -6.40
CA ILE A 5 -4.22 -7.82 -7.28
C ILE A 5 -3.72 -9.07 -6.54
N GLY A 6 -2.55 -8.96 -5.89
CA GLY A 6 -1.99 -10.06 -5.10
C GLY A 6 -2.86 -10.42 -3.90
N GLU A 7 -3.32 -9.41 -3.14
CA GLU A 7 -4.16 -9.62 -1.97
C GLU A 7 -5.50 -10.29 -2.33
N LEU A 8 -6.13 -9.86 -3.44
CA LEU A 8 -7.37 -10.46 -3.92
C LEU A 8 -7.17 -11.90 -4.40
N PHE A 9 -6.05 -12.22 -5.07
CA PHE A 9 -5.76 -13.61 -5.45
C PHE A 9 -5.59 -14.52 -4.23
N VAL A 10 -4.96 -14.02 -3.15
CA VAL A 10 -4.85 -14.75 -1.89
C VAL A 10 -6.21 -14.93 -1.22
N VAL A 11 -7.07 -13.91 -1.24
CA VAL A 11 -8.45 -14.02 -0.72
C VAL A 11 -9.22 -15.10 -1.49
N MET A 12 -9.12 -15.11 -2.83
CA MET A 12 -9.83 -16.08 -3.66
C MET A 12 -9.35 -17.51 -3.42
N SER A 13 -8.03 -17.73 -3.29
CA SER A 13 -7.49 -19.06 -3.03
C SER A 13 -7.83 -19.56 -1.62
N THR A 14 -7.72 -18.71 -0.59
CA THR A 14 -8.08 -19.08 0.79
C THR A 14 -9.58 -19.30 0.95
N PHE A 15 -10.42 -18.50 0.27
CA PHE A 15 -11.86 -18.73 0.22
C PHE A 15 -12.20 -20.09 -0.41
N SER A 16 -11.53 -20.46 -1.50
CA SER A 16 -11.71 -21.77 -2.12
C SER A 16 -11.29 -22.94 -1.20
N TRP A 17 -10.35 -22.69 -0.28
CA TRP A 17 -9.90 -23.67 0.69
C TRP A 17 -10.87 -23.83 1.86
N SER A 18 -11.40 -22.73 2.39
CA SER A 18 -12.46 -22.74 3.40
C SER A 18 -13.20 -21.41 3.44
N ASN A 19 -14.53 -21.46 3.34
CA ASN A 19 -15.39 -20.27 3.32
C ASN A 19 -15.26 -19.40 4.58
N ILE A 20 -14.85 -19.96 5.71
CA ILE A 20 -14.72 -19.22 6.99
C ILE A 20 -13.56 -18.21 6.93
N THR A 21 -12.54 -18.47 6.10
CA THR A 21 -11.33 -17.63 6.01
C THR A 21 -11.62 -16.21 5.51
N ILE A 22 -12.74 -15.98 4.82
CA ILE A 22 -13.14 -14.65 4.35
C ILE A 22 -13.34 -13.65 5.49
N ILE A 23 -13.82 -14.13 6.65
CA ILE A 23 -14.03 -13.27 7.83
C ILE A 23 -12.67 -12.80 8.36
N LEU A 24 -11.72 -13.72 8.48
CA LEU A 24 -10.37 -13.40 8.96
C LEU A 24 -9.63 -12.48 7.98
N MET A 25 -9.72 -12.78 6.68
CA MET A 25 -9.06 -11.97 5.66
C MET A 25 -9.70 -10.58 5.53
N GLY A 26 -11.03 -10.49 5.66
CA GLY A 26 -11.76 -9.22 5.72
C GLY A 26 -11.35 -8.38 6.93
N LEU A 27 -11.21 -8.99 8.10
CA LEU A 27 -10.73 -8.32 9.31
C LEU A 27 -9.29 -7.81 9.13
N ASN A 28 -8.41 -8.62 8.53
CA ASN A 28 -7.05 -8.18 8.20
C ASN A 28 -7.05 -6.95 7.28
N MET A 29 -7.88 -6.94 6.22
CA MET A 29 -8.02 -5.79 5.31
C MET A 29 -8.53 -4.53 6.03
N VAL A 30 -9.41 -4.66 7.01
CA VAL A 30 -9.88 -3.52 7.81
C VAL A 30 -8.75 -2.97 8.68
N ILE A 31 -8.01 -3.84 9.37
CA ILE A 31 -6.86 -3.42 10.19
C ILE A 31 -5.78 -2.77 9.30
N THR A 32 -5.54 -3.31 8.10
CA THR A 32 -4.53 -2.76 7.20
C THR A 32 -4.86 -1.34 6.74
N ALA A 33 -6.13 -1.12 6.38
CA ALA A 33 -6.63 0.21 6.07
C ALA A 33 -6.52 1.16 7.28
N LEU A 34 -6.93 0.72 8.47
CA LEU A 34 -6.88 1.53 9.69
C LEU A 34 -5.47 2.00 10.03
N TYR A 35 -4.47 1.11 10.05
CA TYR A 35 -3.11 1.53 10.40
C TYR A 35 -2.51 2.43 9.31
N SER A 36 -2.79 2.16 8.03
CA SER A 36 -2.26 2.97 6.92
C SER A 36 -2.80 4.40 6.97
N LEU A 37 -4.09 4.54 7.27
CA LEU A 37 -4.74 5.82 7.40
C LEU A 37 -4.31 6.54 8.68
N TYR A 38 -4.15 5.80 9.80
CA TYR A 38 -3.62 6.35 11.04
C TYR A 38 -2.21 6.93 10.84
N MET A 39 -1.33 6.21 10.15
CA MET A 39 0.01 6.70 9.80
C MET A 39 -0.07 7.97 8.94
N LEU A 40 -0.94 8.00 7.93
CA LEU A 40 -1.09 9.18 7.06
C LEU A 40 -1.67 10.37 7.82
N ILE A 41 -2.67 10.16 8.68
CA ILE A 41 -3.28 11.22 9.47
C ILE A 41 -2.27 11.79 10.46
N THR A 42 -1.59 10.94 11.23
CA THR A 42 -0.68 11.41 12.29
C THR A 42 0.55 12.13 11.76
N THR A 43 1.04 11.76 10.57
CA THR A 43 2.25 12.37 9.98
C THR A 43 1.97 13.55 9.07
N GLN A 44 0.89 13.52 8.28
CA GLN A 44 0.61 14.53 7.24
C GLN A 44 -0.59 15.43 7.54
N ARG A 45 -1.50 15.04 8.44
CA ARG A 45 -2.72 15.81 8.73
C ARG A 45 -2.73 16.31 10.18
N GLY A 46 -3.47 17.39 10.41
CA GLY A 46 -3.57 18.03 11.71
C GLY A 46 -2.79 19.34 11.78
N LYS A 47 -2.63 19.87 12.98
CA LYS A 47 -1.86 21.11 13.19
C LYS A 47 -0.38 20.80 13.26
N HIS A 48 0.41 21.57 12.53
CA HIS A 48 1.87 21.52 12.66
C HIS A 48 2.29 21.92 14.07
N THR A 49 3.30 21.25 14.59
CA THR A 49 3.87 21.50 15.91
C THR A 49 4.55 22.87 15.94
N HIS A 50 4.00 23.80 16.72
CA HIS A 50 4.47 25.20 16.79
C HIS A 50 5.92 25.39 17.27
N HIS A 51 6.52 24.38 17.92
CA HIS A 51 7.92 24.42 18.35
C HIS A 51 8.91 23.90 17.28
N ILE A 52 8.42 23.28 16.20
CA ILE A 52 9.30 22.76 15.14
C ILE A 52 9.40 23.81 14.04
N ASN A 53 10.51 24.55 14.06
CA ASN A 53 10.79 25.59 13.06
C ASN A 53 11.82 25.17 12.00
N ASN A 54 12.35 23.94 12.08
CA ASN A 54 13.47 23.47 11.26
C ASN A 54 13.06 22.48 10.15
N ILE A 55 11.82 22.57 9.64
CA ILE A 55 11.35 21.75 8.52
C ILE A 55 11.90 22.35 7.23
N LEU A 56 12.88 21.67 6.62
CA LEU A 56 13.43 22.05 5.33
C LEU A 56 12.46 21.66 4.21
N PRO A 57 12.43 22.41 3.09
CA PRO A 57 11.70 21.98 1.91
C PRO A 57 12.29 20.66 1.36
N PHE A 58 11.45 19.86 0.71
CA PHE A 58 11.89 18.59 0.13
C PHE A 58 13.01 18.79 -0.90
N PHE A 59 14.07 18.01 -0.75
CA PHE A 59 15.20 18.04 -1.69
C PHE A 59 14.87 17.25 -2.97
N THR A 60 15.47 17.64 -4.09
CA THR A 60 15.31 16.94 -5.39
C THR A 60 15.64 15.46 -5.31
N ARG A 61 16.66 15.08 -4.52
CA ARG A 61 17.03 13.69 -4.23
C ARG A 61 15.89 12.90 -3.58
N GLU A 62 15.17 13.50 -2.64
CA GLU A 62 14.10 12.85 -1.90
C GLU A 62 12.86 12.65 -2.79
N ASN A 63 12.52 13.68 -3.57
CA ASN A 63 11.44 13.57 -4.55
C ASN A 63 11.75 12.54 -5.64
N ALA A 64 12.98 12.52 -6.15
CA ALA A 64 13.42 11.53 -7.12
C ALA A 64 13.34 10.12 -6.53
N LEU A 65 13.76 9.93 -5.28
CA LEU A 65 13.67 8.64 -4.60
C LEU A 65 12.21 8.16 -4.51
N ILE A 66 11.30 9.00 -4.02
CA ILE A 66 9.88 8.63 -3.90
C ILE A 66 9.26 8.37 -5.27
N SER A 67 9.60 9.19 -6.27
CA SER A 67 9.14 9.02 -7.66
C SER A 67 9.60 7.68 -8.24
N LEU A 68 10.87 7.33 -8.04
CA LEU A 68 11.46 6.10 -8.58
C LEU A 68 10.92 4.84 -7.89
N HIS A 69 10.35 4.94 -6.68
CA HIS A 69 9.62 3.84 -6.04
C HIS A 69 8.15 3.76 -6.51
N MET A 70 7.46 4.90 -6.61
CA MET A 70 6.04 4.93 -6.95
C MET A 70 5.77 4.69 -8.44
N LEU A 71 6.63 5.19 -9.33
CA LEU A 71 6.47 5.04 -10.78
C LEU A 71 6.46 3.57 -11.22
N PRO A 72 7.43 2.72 -10.84
CA PRO A 72 7.41 1.31 -11.21
C PRO A 72 6.18 0.59 -10.65
N LEU A 73 5.77 0.90 -9.41
CA LEU A 73 4.61 0.29 -8.79
C LEU A 73 3.30 0.60 -9.55
N LEU A 74 3.17 1.83 -10.04
CA LEU A 74 2.05 2.22 -10.91
C LEU A 74 2.16 1.59 -12.30
N LEU A 75 3.36 1.56 -12.89
CA LEU A 75 3.58 0.96 -14.21
C LEU A 75 3.25 -0.53 -14.23
N LEU A 76 3.66 -1.27 -13.20
CA LEU A 76 3.35 -2.70 -13.04
C LEU A 76 1.85 -2.96 -12.90
N SER A 77 1.06 -1.99 -12.42
CA SER A 77 -0.39 -2.13 -12.35
C SER A 77 -1.07 -2.05 -13.73
N LEU A 78 -0.43 -1.44 -14.72
CA LEU A 78 -0.91 -1.40 -16.10
C LEU A 78 -0.69 -2.74 -16.82
N ASN A 79 0.42 -3.43 -16.52
CA ASN A 79 0.72 -4.74 -17.07
C ASN A 79 1.13 -5.75 -15.98
N PRO A 80 0.15 -6.28 -15.21
CA PRO A 80 0.43 -7.17 -14.09
C PRO A 80 0.90 -8.57 -14.53
N LYS A 81 0.77 -8.91 -15.82
CA LYS A 81 1.12 -10.23 -16.37
C LYS A 81 2.59 -10.61 -16.15
N ILE A 82 3.47 -9.61 -16.09
CA ILE A 82 4.92 -9.80 -16.01
C ILE A 82 5.35 -10.38 -14.65
N ILE A 83 4.53 -10.19 -13.60
CA ILE A 83 4.88 -10.53 -12.21
C ILE A 83 4.07 -11.70 -11.63
N LEU A 84 3.22 -12.35 -12.42
CA LEU A 84 2.29 -13.39 -11.93
C LEU A 84 2.90 -14.79 -11.82
N GLY A 85 4.22 -14.90 -11.94
CA GLY A 85 4.98 -16.12 -11.70
C GLY A 85 4.99 -17.08 -12.89
N PRO A 86 5.54 -18.30 -12.71
CA PRO A 86 5.81 -19.25 -13.79
C PRO A 86 4.57 -19.98 -14.34
N LEU A 87 3.43 -19.92 -13.63
CA LEU A 87 2.19 -20.63 -13.98
C LEU A 87 1.12 -19.69 -14.52
N TYR A 88 1.54 -18.53 -15.07
CA TYR A 88 0.66 -17.51 -15.64
C TYR A 88 0.49 -17.65 -17.15
#